data_AF-A0A6V7IS51-F1
#
_entry.id   AF-A0A6V7IS51-F1
#
_cell.length_a   1.000
_cell.length_b   1.000
_cell.length_c   1.000
_cell.angle_alpha   90.00
_cell.angle_beta   90.00
_cell.angle_gamma   90.00
#
_symmetry.space_group_name_H-M   'P 1'
#
loop_
_entity.id
_entity.type
_entity.pdbx_description
1 polymer ?
#
loop_
_entity_poly.entity_id
_entity_poly.type
_entity_poly.pdbx_seq_one_letter_code
_entity_poly.pdbx_strand_id
1 'polypeptide(L)' 'VRLRTTVPVPSGGELYGSYAHSLLPTMLRQEHLFKGKHFRCACPRCSDPTELGTHMSSLKCNKCDNGVVLPLDSL' A
#
# COMPACT_ATOMS: atom_id res chain seq x y z
N VAL A 1 1.42 26.51 3.65
CA VAL A 1 1.31 25.12 3.14
C VAL A 1 0.84 25.18 1.68
N ARG A 2 1.45 24.42 0.76
CA ARG A 2 1.07 24.36 -0.66
C ARG A 2 0.73 22.91 -1.01
N LEU A 3 -0.44 22.67 -1.61
CA LEU A 3 -0.89 21.35 -2.06
C LEU A 3 -0.85 21.28 -3.59
N ARG A 4 -0.49 20.12 -4.12
CA ARG A 4 -0.45 19.82 -5.56
C ARG A 4 -0.94 18.41 -5.78
N THR A 5 -1.69 18.20 -6.85
CA THR A 5 -2.08 16.86 -7.28
C THR A 5 -0.87 16.14 -7.90
N THR A 6 -0.77 14.84 -7.65
CA THR A 6 0.24 13.96 -8.26
C THR A 6 -0.35 13.08 -9.37
N VAL A 7 -1.67 13.10 -9.50
CA VAL A 7 -2.46 12.37 -10.51
C VAL A 7 -3.56 13.27 -11.05
N PRO A 8 -4.11 12.99 -12.25
CA PRO A 8 -5.32 13.65 -12.73
C PRO A 8 -6.49 13.43 -11.75
N VAL A 9 -7.24 14.48 -11.44
CA VAL A 9 -8.43 14.42 -10.60
C VAL A 9 -9.61 15.06 -11.34
N PRO A 10 -10.72 14.35 -11.55
CA PRO A 10 -11.90 14.92 -12.21
C PRO A 10 -12.57 15.98 -11.34
N SER A 11 -13.35 16.87 -11.95
CA SER A 11 -14.16 17.84 -11.20
C SER A 11 -15.12 17.12 -10.25
N GLY A 12 -15.16 17.56 -8.99
CA GLY A 12 -15.94 16.92 -7.93
C GLY A 12 -15.33 15.63 -7.35
N GLY A 13 -14.16 15.20 -7.86
CA GLY A 13 -13.44 14.04 -7.34
C GLY A 13 -12.80 14.28 -5.98
N GLU A 14 -12.67 13.21 -5.20
CA GLU A 14 -12.02 13.26 -3.88
C GLU A 14 -10.50 13.43 -4.01
N LEU A 15 -9.92 14.22 -3.10
CA LEU A 15 -8.48 14.45 -3.02
C LEU A 15 -7.89 13.58 -1.92
N TYR A 16 -7.03 12.63 -2.30
CA TYR A 16 -6.34 11.76 -1.35
C TYR A 16 -4.93 12.27 -1.04
N GLY A 17 -4.50 12.07 0.21
CA GLY A 17 -3.12 12.27 0.67
C GLY A 17 -2.62 11.04 1.42
N SER A 18 -1.31 10.79 1.41
CA SER A 18 -0.72 9.68 2.17
C SER A 18 -0.28 10.14 3.56
N TYR A 19 -0.80 9.49 4.61
CA TYR A 19 -0.32 9.64 5.99
C TYR A 19 0.88 8.73 6.33
N ALA A 20 1.23 7.82 5.42
CA ALA A 20 2.33 6.87 5.56
C ALA A 20 3.42 7.15 4.51
N HIS A 21 4.66 6.78 4.82
CA HIS A 21 5.75 6.83 3.85
C HIS A 21 5.51 5.85 2.69
N SER A 22 5.79 6.28 1.46
CA SER A 22 5.51 5.50 0.25
C SER A 22 6.29 4.18 0.18
N LEU A 23 7.48 4.13 0.78
CA LEU A 23 8.38 2.97 0.77
C LEU A 23 8.08 1.95 1.88
N LEU A 24 7.06 2.18 2.71
CA LEU A 24 6.67 1.18 3.70
C LEU A 24 5.88 0.04 3.00
N PRO A 25 6.24 -1.23 3.26
CA PRO A 25 5.41 -2.36 2.88
C PRO A 25 4.04 -2.31 3.57
N THR A 26 3.05 -2.95 2.98
CA THR A 26 1.63 -2.88 3.40
C THR A 26 1.44 -3.25 4.86
N MET A 27 2.13 -4.27 5.36
CA MET A 27 2.08 -4.64 6.79
C MET A 27 2.47 -3.47 7.72
N LEU A 28 3.60 -2.81 7.44
CA LEU A 28 4.07 -1.68 8.25
C LEU A 28 3.19 -0.44 8.07
N ARG A 29 2.60 -0.26 6.88
CA ARG A 29 1.63 0.82 6.64
C ARG A 29 0.37 0.64 7.46
N GLN A 30 -0.20 -0.56 7.48
CA GLN A 30 -1.41 -0.85 8.27
C GLN A 30 -1.15 -0.61 9.75
N GLU A 31 0.00 -1.08 10.27
CA GLU A 31 0.37 -0.86 11.67
C GLU A 31 0.51 0.64 12.00
N HIS A 32 1.23 1.40 11.17
CA HIS A 32 1.42 2.85 11.35
C HIS A 32 0.10 3.62 11.33
N LEU A 33 -0.77 3.32 10.36
CA LEU A 33 -2.07 3.98 10.21
C LEU A 33 -3.04 3.59 11.32
N PHE A 34 -3.05 2.33 11.74
CA PHE A 34 -3.90 1.90 12.85
C PHE A 34 -3.46 2.54 14.17
N LYS A 35 -2.16 2.59 14.45
CA LYS A 35 -1.62 3.23 15.66
C LYS A 35 -1.85 4.73 15.69
N GLY A 36 -1.61 5.43 14.58
CA GLY A 36 -1.63 6.90 14.54
C GLY A 36 -2.93 7.55 14.05
N LYS A 37 -3.79 6.78 13.38
CA LYS A 37 -5.02 7.26 12.73
C LYS A 37 -6.24 6.36 12.98
N HIS A 38 -6.09 5.23 13.67
CA HIS A 38 -7.17 4.36 14.11
C HIS A 38 -8.07 3.81 12.99
N PHE A 39 -7.51 3.57 11.80
CA PHE A 39 -8.20 2.90 10.71
C PHE A 39 -7.28 1.89 10.01
N ARG A 40 -7.88 0.90 9.33
CA ARG A 40 -7.19 0.02 8.39
C ARG A 40 -7.37 0.55 6.97
N CYS A 41 -6.28 0.74 6.26
CA CYS A 41 -6.31 1.31 4.92
C CYS A 41 -6.79 0.26 3.90
N ALA A 42 -7.78 0.62 3.10
CA ALA A 42 -8.28 -0.21 2.00
C ALA A 42 -8.03 0.44 0.62
N CYS A 43 -6.93 1.20 0.49
CA CYS A 43 -6.57 1.77 -0.81
C CYS A 43 -6.13 0.66 -1.78
N PRO A 44 -6.12 0.90 -3.11
CA PRO A 44 -5.78 -0.13 -4.09
C PRO A 44 -4.47 -0.88 -3.82
N ARG A 45 -3.46 -0.21 -3.27
CA ARG A 45 -2.20 -0.87 -2.87
C ARG A 45 -2.37 -1.80 -1.68
N CYS A 46 -3.11 -1.38 -0.65
CA CYS A 46 -3.33 -2.21 0.54
C CYS A 46 -4.27 -3.37 0.25
N SER A 47 -5.15 -3.26 -0.73
CA SER A 47 -6.05 -4.35 -1.13
C SER A 47 -5.44 -5.31 -2.15
N ASP A 48 -4.18 -5.11 -2.55
CA ASP A 48 -3.47 -5.93 -3.53
C ASP A 48 -2.28 -6.65 -2.85
N PRO A 49 -2.28 -8.00 -2.80
CA PRO A 49 -1.19 -8.78 -2.20
C PRO A 49 0.18 -8.56 -2.85
N THR A 50 0.21 -8.09 -4.10
CA THR A 50 1.45 -7.77 -4.84
C THR A 50 1.92 -6.34 -4.63
N GLU A 51 1.13 -5.52 -3.93
CA GLU A 51 1.38 -4.11 -3.68
C GLU A 51 1.62 -3.30 -4.96
N LEU A 52 0.69 -3.41 -5.91
CA LEU A 52 0.80 -2.84 -7.26
C LEU A 52 2.04 -3.36 -8.00
N GLY A 53 2.34 -4.64 -7.84
CA GLY A 53 3.50 -5.32 -8.44
C GLY A 53 4.85 -4.97 -7.83
N THR A 54 4.91 -4.18 -6.75
CA THR A 54 6.19 -3.83 -6.10
C THR A 54 6.75 -4.97 -5.24
N HIS A 55 5.90 -5.89 -4.79
CA HIS A 55 6.27 -7.05 -3.98
C HIS A 55 7.06 -6.70 -2.69
N MET A 56 6.87 -5.51 -2.11
CA MET A 56 7.67 -5.04 -0.96
C MET A 56 7.48 -5.91 0.30
N SER A 57 6.34 -6.56 0.45
CA SER A 57 5.98 -7.48 1.54
C SER A 57 6.09 -8.95 1.13
N SER A 58 6.51 -9.25 -0.10
CA SER A 58 6.64 -10.62 -0.59
C SER A 58 7.97 -11.24 -0.18
N LEU A 59 8.01 -12.56 -0.08
CA LEU A 59 9.26 -13.31 0.12
C LEU A 59 9.63 -14.06 -1.16
N LYS A 60 10.93 -14.23 -1.41
CA LYS A 60 11.40 -15.10 -2.50
C LYS A 60 11.23 -16.56 -2.10
N CYS A 61 10.64 -17.36 -2.98
CA CYS A 61 10.58 -18.80 -2.76
C CYS A 61 11.94 -19.43 -3.07
N ASN A 62 12.54 -20.12 -2.10
CA ASN A 62 13.85 -20.75 -2.25
C ASN A 62 13.81 -22.10 -3.00
N LYS A 63 12.62 -22.58 -3.37
CA LYS A 63 12.43 -23.88 -4.06
C LYS A 63 12.03 -23.72 -5.53
N CYS A 64 11.70 -22.50 -5.96
CA CYS A 64 11.22 -22.22 -7.30
C CYS A 64 12.17 -21.21 -7.95
N ASP A 65 12.45 -21.33 -9.25
CA ASP A 65 13.34 -20.40 -9.96
C ASP A 65 12.91 -18.94 -9.77
N ASN A 66 11.65 -18.62 -10.06
CA ASN A 66 11.09 -17.27 -10.02
C ASN A 66 9.82 -17.15 -9.15
N GLY A 67 9.62 -18.09 -8.22
CA GLY A 67 8.46 -18.05 -7.32
C GLY A 67 8.55 -16.96 -6.27
N VAL A 68 7.42 -16.30 -6.00
CA VAL A 68 7.23 -15.36 -4.89
C VAL A 68 6.16 -15.88 -3.95
N VAL A 69 6.32 -15.64 -2.66
CA VAL A 69 5.34 -15.94 -1.61
C VAL A 69 4.64 -14.64 -1.26
N LEU A 70 3.33 -14.61 -1.45
CA LEU A 70 2.48 -13.47 -1.17
C LEU A 70 1.79 -13.63 0.19
N PRO A 71 1.43 -12.54 0.87
CA PRO A 71 0.57 -12.60 2.04
C PRO A 71 -0.81 -13.16 1.64
N LEU A 72 -1.39 -13.99 2.52
CA LEU A 72 -2.71 -14.60 2.30
C LEU A 72 -3.84 -13.56 2.40
N ASP A 73 -3.68 -12.60 3.31
CA ASP A 73 -4.60 -11.49 3.50
C ASP A 73 -3.84 -10.17 3.32
N SER A 74 -4.45 -9.24 2.59
CA SER A 74 -3.91 -7.89 2.40
C SER A 74 -4.54 -6.86 3.34
N LEU A 75 -5.56 -7.25 4.12
CA LEU A 75 -6.34 -6.38 5.02
C LEU A 75 -6.22 -6.74 6.51
#